data_AF-I1BV52-F1
#
_entry.id   AF-I1BV52-F1
#
_cell.length_a   1.000
_cell.length_b   1.000
_cell.length_c   1.000
_cell.angle_alpha   90.00
_cell.angle_beta   90.00
_cell.angle_gamma   90.00
#
_symmetry.space_group_name_H-M   'P 1'
#
loop_
_entity.id
_entity.type
_entity.pdbx_description
1 polymer ?
#
loop_
_entity_poly.entity_id
_entity_poly.type
_entity_poly.pdbx_seq_one_letter_code
_entity_poly.pdbx_strand_id
1 'polypeptide(L)'
;MRAISNDKANNIYSLLRSKKSNSKIAKQVGVSRTTVQKYRSSLKMSGNFDEGGRPSLISQRMVNYIRRLVTLGRKNNAVETQKALKEEFGMSVSDSTVRRVLKKAGFIAFVKPQKPLLRSQNIVKRLQWAKSHQHWAMDDWKRVIFSDETKVNRFASDGKAYAWKLPHEELNSRHVQQTVSYLPH
;
A
#
# COMPACT_ATOMS: atom_id res chain seq x y z
N MET A 1 25.69 -5.63 -20.04
CA MET A 1 27.00 -5.67 -19.34
C MET A 1 26.82 -6.47 -18.06
N ARG A 2 27.67 -7.47 -17.78
CA ARG A 2 27.63 -8.20 -16.50
C ARG A 2 28.22 -7.31 -15.40
N ALA A 3 27.54 -7.25 -14.26
CA ALA A 3 28.06 -6.58 -13.08
C ALA A 3 29.30 -7.31 -12.55
N ILE A 4 30.25 -6.56 -12.01
CA ILE A 4 31.46 -7.12 -11.40
C ILE A 4 31.10 -7.60 -10.00
N SER A 5 31.67 -8.73 -9.57
CA SER A 5 31.48 -9.24 -8.21
C SER A 5 31.85 -8.19 -7.15
N ASN A 6 31.09 -8.15 -6.06
CA ASN A 6 31.34 -7.25 -4.92
C ASN A 6 32.77 -7.37 -4.40
N ASP A 7 33.36 -8.57 -4.40
CA ASP A 7 34.75 -8.79 -3.95
C ASP A 7 35.76 -8.06 -4.84
N LYS A 8 35.54 -8.10 -6.15
CA LYS A 8 36.39 -7.38 -7.11
C LYS A 8 36.20 -5.86 -6.97
N ALA A 9 34.97 -5.39 -6.73
CA ALA A 9 34.70 -3.98 -6.47
C ALA A 9 35.41 -3.49 -5.20
N ASN A 10 35.32 -4.23 -4.09
CA ASN A 10 35.99 -3.92 -2.82
C ASN A 10 37.52 -3.90 -2.96
N ASN A 11 38.09 -4.83 -3.72
CA ASN A 11 39.51 -4.81 -4.06
C ASN A 11 39.92 -3.59 -4.90
N ILE A 12 39.08 -3.14 -5.83
CA ILE A 12 39.33 -1.89 -6.57
C ILE A 12 39.32 -0.69 -5.62
N TYR A 13 38.33 -0.60 -4.70
CA TYR A 13 38.24 0.50 -3.72
C TYR A 13 39.46 0.56 -2.79
N SER A 14 39.90 -0.57 -2.25
CA SER A 14 41.07 -0.64 -1.36
C SER A 14 42.36 -0.24 -2.09
N LEU A 15 42.56 -0.72 -3.32
CA LEU A 15 43.73 -0.39 -4.12
C LEU A 15 43.73 1.08 -4.59
N LEU A 16 42.56 1.66 -4.86
CA LEU A 16 42.41 3.10 -5.16
C LEU A 16 42.73 3.97 -3.95
N ARG A 17 42.34 3.56 -2.73
CA ARG A 17 42.73 4.25 -1.47
C ARG A 17 44.23 4.21 -1.24
N SER A 18 44.89 3.11 -1.61
CA SER A 18 46.36 2.99 -1.59
C SER A 18 47.09 3.77 -2.71
N LYS A 19 46.39 4.65 -3.44
CA LYS A 19 46.90 5.52 -4.52
C LYS A 19 47.64 4.79 -5.66
N LYS A 20 47.37 3.49 -5.89
CA LYS A 20 47.96 2.74 -7.02
C LYS A 20 47.44 3.24 -8.38
N SER A 21 48.22 3.00 -9.43
CA SER A 21 47.83 3.38 -10.80
C SER A 21 46.70 2.49 -11.35
N ASN A 22 45.82 3.05 -12.17
CA ASN A 22 44.64 2.33 -12.69
C ASN A 22 45.03 1.09 -13.51
N SER A 23 46.15 1.13 -14.23
CA SER A 23 46.67 -0.01 -14.98
C SER A 23 47.14 -1.16 -14.07
N LYS A 24 47.74 -0.84 -12.93
CA LYS A 24 48.22 -1.85 -11.96
C LYS A 24 47.03 -2.54 -11.27
N ILE A 25 46.01 -1.76 -10.92
CA ILE A 25 44.76 -2.27 -10.33
C ILE A 25 44.02 -3.18 -11.32
N ALA A 26 43.91 -2.76 -12.58
CA ALA A 26 43.25 -3.53 -13.64
C ALA A 26 43.88 -4.92 -13.83
N LYS A 27 45.22 -4.98 -13.90
CA LYS A 27 45.97 -6.25 -13.98
C LYS A 27 45.80 -7.11 -12.73
N GLN A 28 45.86 -6.50 -11.54
CA GLN A 28 45.79 -7.22 -10.27
C GLN A 28 44.40 -7.83 -10.00
N VAL A 29 43.32 -7.14 -10.37
CA VAL A 29 41.93 -7.58 -10.14
C VAL A 29 41.36 -8.37 -11.34
N GLY A 30 42.03 -8.32 -12.50
CA GLY A 30 41.58 -8.96 -13.73
C GLY A 30 40.33 -8.28 -14.30
N VAL A 31 40.34 -6.95 -14.39
CA VAL A 31 39.25 -6.13 -14.95
C VAL A 31 39.81 -5.12 -15.95
N SER A 32 38.97 -4.58 -16.83
CA SER A 32 39.43 -3.55 -17.78
C SER A 32 39.85 -2.25 -17.06
N ARG A 33 40.84 -1.56 -17.62
CA ARG A 33 41.26 -0.23 -17.14
C ARG A 33 40.10 0.77 -17.12
N THR A 34 39.21 0.71 -18.11
CA THR A 34 38.01 1.55 -18.19
C THR A 34 37.07 1.32 -17.00
N THR A 35 36.99 0.09 -16.49
CA THR A 35 36.21 -0.20 -15.29
C THR A 35 36.82 0.44 -14.06
N VAL A 36 38.13 0.28 -13.84
CA VAL A 36 38.84 0.94 -12.72
C VAL A 36 38.69 2.47 -12.79
N GLN A 37 38.72 3.04 -14.00
CA GLN A 37 38.47 4.46 -14.21
C GLN A 37 37.05 4.87 -13.77
N LYS A 38 36.01 4.09 -14.12
CA LYS A 38 34.63 4.36 -13.67
C LYS A 38 34.52 4.38 -12.14
N TYR A 39 35.09 3.39 -11.46
CA TYR A 39 35.10 3.34 -9.99
C TYR A 39 35.90 4.49 -9.36
N ARG A 40 37.00 4.92 -9.99
CA ARG A 40 37.77 6.09 -9.55
C ARG A 40 37.00 7.40 -9.74
N SER A 41 36.26 7.53 -10.84
CA SER A 41 35.38 8.67 -11.09
C SER A 41 34.21 8.71 -10.10
N SER A 42 33.59 7.56 -9.79
CA SER A 42 32.51 7.50 -8.80
C SER A 42 32.98 7.81 -7.37
N LEU A 43 34.23 7.50 -7.02
CA LEU A 43 34.84 7.91 -5.73
C LEU A 43 35.04 9.42 -5.61
N LYS A 44 35.36 10.10 -6.72
CA LYS A 44 35.54 11.56 -6.76
C LYS A 44 34.20 12.29 -6.74
N MET A 45 33.19 11.71 -7.38
CA MET A 45 31.82 12.21 -7.41
C MET A 45 31.04 11.59 -6.25
N SER A 46 31.36 12.00 -5.02
CA SER A 46 30.57 11.64 -3.83
C SER A 46 29.22 12.35 -3.87
N GLY A 47 28.33 11.88 -4.73
CA GLY A 47 26.95 12.32 -4.87
C GLY A 47 26.10 11.15 -5.34
N ASN A 48 24.87 11.08 -4.85
CA ASN A 48 23.88 10.11 -5.33
C ASN A 48 23.76 10.27 -6.85
N PHE A 49 24.22 9.28 -7.61
CA PHE A 49 23.88 9.21 -9.02
C PHE A 49 22.40 8.88 -9.09
N ASP A 50 21.62 9.70 -9.79
CA ASP A 50 20.26 9.33 -10.15
C ASP A 50 20.34 7.99 -10.89
N GLU A 51 19.70 6.96 -10.32
CA GLU A 51 19.57 5.66 -10.97
C GLU A 51 18.94 5.90 -12.34
N GLY A 52 19.74 5.76 -13.39
CA GLY A 52 19.30 6.07 -14.75
C GLY A 52 17.98 5.38 -15.07
N GLY A 53 17.04 6.12 -15.65
CA GLY A 53 15.70 5.62 -15.95
C GLY A 53 14.85 6.63 -16.71
N ARG A 54 13.71 6.16 -17.22
CA ARG A 54 12.72 7.04 -17.84
C ARG A 54 12.11 7.95 -16.76
N PRO A 55 12.09 9.29 -16.96
CA PRO A 55 11.42 10.20 -16.04
C PRO A 55 9.97 9.77 -15.80
N SER A 56 9.52 9.84 -14.55
CA SER A 56 8.13 9.56 -14.20
C SER A 56 7.22 10.59 -14.87
N LEU A 57 6.18 10.11 -15.57
CA LEU A 57 5.11 10.96 -16.09
C LEU A 57 4.34 11.66 -14.95
N ILE A 58 4.28 11.03 -13.78
CA ILE A 58 3.57 11.54 -12.61
C ILE A 58 4.52 12.38 -11.78
N SER A 59 4.19 13.66 -11.63
CA SER A 59 4.90 14.61 -10.78
C SER A 59 4.60 14.39 -9.30
N GLN A 60 5.46 14.90 -8.41
CA GLN A 60 5.23 14.81 -6.96
C GLN A 60 3.90 15.48 -6.54
N ARG A 61 3.49 16.54 -7.23
CA ARG A 61 2.18 17.20 -7.02
C ARG A 61 1.02 16.24 -7.27
N MET A 62 1.08 15.47 -8.35
CA MET A 62 0.07 14.47 -8.69
C MET A 62 0.06 13.32 -7.69
N VAL A 63 1.23 12.86 -7.24
CA VAL A 63 1.33 11.85 -6.16
C VAL A 63 0.63 12.34 -4.90
N ASN A 64 0.90 13.57 -4.48
CA ASN A 64 0.28 14.17 -3.29
C ASN A 64 -1.24 14.31 -3.45
N TYR A 65 -1.70 14.67 -4.66
CA TYR A 65 -3.13 14.74 -4.98
C TYR A 65 -3.82 13.37 -4.89
N ILE A 66 -3.24 12.34 -5.51
CA ILE A 66 -3.71 10.95 -5.44
C ILE A 66 -3.82 10.49 -3.98
N ARG A 67 -2.74 10.71 -3.20
CA ARG A 67 -2.70 10.37 -1.78
C ARG A 67 -3.84 11.06 -1.02
N ARG A 68 -4.02 12.36 -1.22
CA ARG A 68 -5.07 13.14 -0.57
C ARG A 68 -6.48 12.62 -0.91
N LEU A 69 -6.76 12.32 -2.17
CA LEU A 69 -8.06 11.80 -2.59
C LEU A 69 -8.41 10.48 -1.90
N VAL A 70 -7.44 9.58 -1.81
CA VAL A 70 -7.61 8.26 -1.18
C VAL A 70 -7.71 8.38 0.33
N THR A 71 -6.84 9.14 0.99
CA THR A 71 -6.86 9.34 2.44
C THR A 71 -8.15 10.01 2.92
N LEU A 72 -8.64 11.01 2.19
CA LEU A 72 -9.91 11.67 2.50
C LEU A 72 -11.14 10.85 2.11
N GLY A 73 -10.98 9.66 1.51
CA GLY A 73 -12.09 8.81 1.08
C GLY A 73 -12.92 9.38 -0.07
N ARG A 74 -12.42 10.39 -0.80
CA ARG A 74 -13.12 11.01 -1.94
C ARG A 74 -13.18 10.07 -3.16
N LYS A 75 -12.19 9.19 -3.28
CA LYS A 75 -12.09 8.17 -4.35
C LYS A 75 -11.57 6.88 -3.72
N ASN A 76 -12.28 5.77 -3.96
CA ASN A 76 -11.99 4.50 -3.30
C ASN A 76 -11.27 3.50 -4.22
N ASN A 77 -11.36 3.70 -5.54
CA ASN A 77 -10.75 2.82 -6.53
C ASN A 77 -9.79 3.58 -7.46
N ALA A 78 -8.87 2.84 -8.08
CA ALA A 78 -7.84 3.42 -8.93
C ALA A 78 -8.41 4.08 -10.20
N VAL A 79 -9.57 3.63 -10.68
CA VAL A 79 -10.25 4.14 -11.89
C VAL A 79 -10.85 5.52 -11.63
N GLU A 80 -11.54 5.68 -10.50
CA GLU A 80 -12.07 6.95 -10.00
C GLU A 80 -10.95 7.96 -9.76
N THR A 81 -9.86 7.53 -9.13
CA THR A 81 -8.69 8.39 -8.92
C THR A 81 -8.04 8.78 -10.25
N GLN A 82 -7.99 7.88 -11.22
CA GLN A 82 -7.49 8.15 -12.57
C GLN A 82 -8.35 9.17 -13.32
N LYS A 83 -9.68 9.06 -13.24
CA LYS A 83 -10.61 10.07 -13.79
C LYS A 83 -10.42 11.44 -13.14
N ALA A 84 -10.36 11.49 -11.80
CA ALA A 84 -10.13 12.74 -11.08
C ALA A 84 -8.78 13.38 -11.43
N LEU A 85 -7.74 12.56 -11.66
CA LEU A 85 -6.44 13.04 -12.09
C LEU A 85 -6.48 13.64 -13.51
N LYS A 86 -7.26 13.03 -14.41
CA LYS A 86 -7.46 13.54 -15.77
C LYS A 86 -8.22 14.86 -15.76
N GLU A 87 -9.25 14.99 -14.92
CA GLU A 87 -10.04 16.21 -14.76
C GLU A 87 -9.19 17.37 -14.21
N GLU A 88 -8.38 17.12 -13.18
CA GLU A 88 -7.58 18.15 -12.52
C GLU A 88 -6.34 18.59 -13.32
N PHE A 89 -5.64 17.65 -13.96
CA PHE A 89 -4.34 17.90 -14.58
C PHE A 89 -4.32 17.73 -16.11
N GLY A 90 -5.45 17.39 -16.74
CA GLY A 90 -5.54 17.13 -18.18
C GLY A 90 -4.75 15.89 -18.65
N MET A 91 -4.16 15.13 -17.73
CA MET A 91 -3.28 14.00 -18.07
C MET A 91 -4.00 12.66 -17.96
N SER A 92 -3.98 11.91 -19.06
CA SER A 92 -4.48 10.53 -19.09
C SER A 92 -3.40 9.57 -18.64
N VAL A 93 -3.52 9.05 -17.43
CA VAL A 93 -2.70 7.94 -16.93
C VAL A 93 -3.51 6.64 -16.90
N SER A 94 -2.85 5.49 -16.92
CA SER A 94 -3.53 4.21 -16.68
C SER A 94 -3.88 4.03 -15.19
N ASP A 95 -4.95 3.29 -14.90
CA ASP A 95 -5.31 2.87 -13.54
C ASP A 95 -4.16 2.07 -12.88
N SER A 96 -3.44 1.27 -13.67
CA SER A 96 -2.24 0.54 -13.24
C SER A 96 -1.14 1.47 -12.74
N THR A 97 -0.96 2.64 -13.37
CA THR A 97 -0.02 3.67 -12.89
C THR A 97 -0.46 4.21 -11.53
N VAL A 98 -1.75 4.48 -11.33
CA VAL A 98 -2.29 4.92 -10.04
C VAL A 98 -2.05 3.88 -8.94
N ARG A 99 -2.29 2.59 -9.23
CA ARG A 99 -2.01 1.50 -8.27
C ARG A 99 -0.53 1.45 -7.89
N ARG A 100 0.40 1.62 -8.84
CA ARG A 100 1.84 1.67 -8.56
C ARG A 100 2.21 2.86 -7.69
N VAL A 101 1.62 4.04 -7.94
CA VAL A 101 1.84 5.23 -7.11
C VAL A 101 1.37 5.00 -5.68
N LEU A 102 0.17 4.43 -5.50
CA LEU A 102 -0.37 4.12 -4.17
C LEU A 102 0.53 3.13 -3.42
N LYS A 103 0.98 2.06 -4.07
CA LYS A 103 1.93 1.11 -3.49
C LYS A 103 3.26 1.76 -3.11
N LYS A 104 3.83 2.60 -3.99
CA LYS A 104 5.08 3.35 -3.71
C LYS A 104 4.90 4.34 -2.55
N ALA A 105 3.69 4.88 -2.38
CA ALA A 105 3.33 5.73 -1.26
C ALA A 105 2.98 4.95 0.03
N GLY A 106 3.15 3.63 0.05
CA GLY A 106 2.95 2.79 1.23
C GLY A 106 1.51 2.32 1.46
N PHE A 107 0.58 2.56 0.52
CA PHE A 107 -0.79 2.07 0.65
C PHE A 107 -0.87 0.58 0.33
N ILE A 108 -1.71 -0.11 1.09
CA ILE A 108 -2.10 -1.49 0.86
C ILE A 108 -3.53 -1.56 0.36
N ALA A 109 -3.76 -2.41 -0.64
CA ALA A 109 -5.11 -2.79 -1.03
C ALA A 109 -5.61 -3.88 -0.07
N PHE A 110 -6.83 -3.73 0.43
CA PHE A 110 -7.45 -4.71 1.30
C PHE A 110 -8.94 -4.87 0.97
N VAL A 111 -9.51 -6.01 1.33
CA VAL A 111 -10.93 -6.29 1.19
C VAL A 111 -11.68 -5.61 2.34
N LYS A 112 -12.71 -4.83 2.02
CA LYS A 112 -13.55 -4.20 3.03
C LYS A 112 -14.26 -5.28 3.85
N PRO A 113 -14.09 -5.34 5.18
CA PRO A 113 -14.92 -6.20 6.00
C PRO A 113 -16.38 -5.77 5.89
N GLN A 114 -17.27 -6.74 5.83
CA GLN A 114 -18.71 -6.52 5.91
C GLN A 114 -19.08 -6.35 7.39
N LYS A 115 -19.76 -5.25 7.74
CA LYS A 115 -20.28 -5.04 9.10
C LYS A 115 -21.71 -4.50 9.01
N PRO A 116 -22.61 -4.92 9.91
CA PRO A 116 -23.95 -4.39 9.95
C PRO A 116 -23.92 -2.88 10.22
N LEU A 117 -24.75 -2.14 9.50
CA LEU A 117 -24.97 -0.72 9.78
C LEU A 117 -25.67 -0.58 11.15
N LEU A 118 -24.92 -0.16 12.16
CA LEU A 118 -25.47 0.12 13.48
C LEU A 118 -25.95 1.57 13.55
N ARG A 119 -27.26 1.76 13.67
CA ARG A 119 -27.83 3.06 14.05
C ARG A 119 -27.47 3.36 15.51
N SER A 120 -27.31 4.65 15.85
CA SER A 120 -27.00 5.09 17.21
C SER A 120 -27.95 4.50 18.27
N GLN A 121 -29.25 4.48 17.96
CA GLN A 121 -30.28 3.86 18.79
C GLN A 121 -30.04 2.36 19.02
N ASN A 122 -29.64 1.63 17.98
CA ASN A 122 -29.37 0.19 18.07
C ASN A 122 -28.11 -0.10 18.91
N ILE A 123 -27.11 0.78 18.85
CA ILE A 123 -25.91 0.68 19.69
C ILE A 123 -26.31 0.80 21.16
N VAL A 124 -27.12 1.80 21.51
CA VAL A 124 -27.59 2.01 22.88
C VAL A 124 -28.41 0.82 23.36
N LYS A 125 -29.38 0.35 22.56
CA LYS A 125 -30.20 -0.83 22.90
C LYS A 125 -29.35 -2.08 23.12
N ARG A 126 -28.38 -2.35 22.24
CA ARG A 126 -27.46 -3.48 22.37
C ARG A 126 -26.61 -3.38 23.62
N LEU A 127 -26.09 -2.19 23.93
CA LEU A 127 -25.32 -1.96 25.14
C LEU A 127 -26.16 -2.16 26.41
N GLN A 128 -27.37 -1.63 26.43
CA GLN A 128 -28.29 -1.79 27.56
C GLN A 128 -28.66 -3.26 27.76
N TRP A 129 -28.96 -3.98 26.68
CA TRP A 129 -29.23 -5.40 26.72
C TRP A 129 -28.02 -6.18 27.27
N ALA A 130 -26.81 -5.91 26.75
CA ALA A 130 -25.59 -6.56 27.25
C ALA A 130 -25.38 -6.30 28.75
N LYS A 131 -25.59 -5.06 29.21
CA LYS A 131 -25.47 -4.70 30.63
C LYS A 131 -26.52 -5.39 31.50
N SER A 132 -27.78 -5.48 31.06
CA SER A 132 -28.83 -6.13 31.87
C SER A 132 -28.65 -7.65 31.97
N HIS A 133 -27.89 -8.25 31.06
CA HIS A 133 -27.63 -9.70 31.02
C HIS A 133 -26.18 -10.05 31.42
N GLN A 134 -25.35 -9.09 31.81
CA GLN A 134 -23.91 -9.31 32.08
C GLN A 134 -23.64 -10.23 33.29
N HIS A 135 -24.61 -10.33 34.20
CA HIS A 135 -24.51 -11.15 35.42
C HIS A 135 -25.44 -12.37 35.39
N TRP A 136 -26.00 -12.70 34.23
CA TRP A 136 -26.86 -13.88 34.09
C TRP A 136 -26.08 -15.16 34.35
N ALA A 137 -26.69 -16.07 35.11
CA ALA A 137 -26.15 -17.38 35.38
C ALA A 137 -26.47 -18.35 34.22
N MET A 138 -25.81 -19.51 34.20
CA MET A 138 -26.03 -20.53 33.17
C MET A 138 -27.51 -20.96 33.07
N ASP A 139 -28.23 -21.02 34.20
CA ASP A 139 -29.64 -21.41 34.22
C ASP A 139 -30.56 -20.36 33.60
N ASP A 140 -30.16 -19.08 33.61
CA ASP A 140 -30.89 -18.02 32.91
C ASP A 140 -30.70 -18.16 31.39
N TRP A 141 -29.46 -18.43 30.95
CA TRP A 141 -29.16 -18.65 29.54
C TRP A 141 -29.85 -19.87 28.94
N LYS A 142 -30.06 -20.94 29.73
CA LYS A 142 -30.83 -22.13 29.29
C LYS A 142 -32.27 -21.83 28.91
N ARG A 143 -32.82 -20.70 29.37
CA ARG A 143 -34.20 -20.28 29.05
C ARG A 143 -34.26 -19.45 27.77
N VAL A 144 -33.12 -19.07 27.18
CA VAL A 144 -33.07 -18.28 25.96
C VAL A 144 -32.95 -19.19 24.75
N ILE A 145 -33.85 -19.01 23.78
CA ILE A 145 -33.74 -19.61 22.45
C ILE A 145 -33.30 -18.51 21.49
N PHE A 146 -32.15 -18.70 20.86
CA PHE A 146 -31.70 -17.83 19.78
C PHE A 146 -32.24 -18.35 18.45
N SER A 147 -32.88 -17.47 17.70
CA SER A 147 -33.18 -17.68 16.28
C SER A 147 -32.47 -16.58 15.49
N ASP A 148 -31.94 -16.95 14.33
CA ASP A 148 -31.31 -16.02 13.40
C ASP A 148 -31.75 -16.36 11.98
N GLU A 149 -31.81 -15.34 11.14
CA GLU A 149 -32.15 -15.48 9.72
C GLU A 149 -30.86 -15.33 8.90
N THR A 150 -30.61 -16.30 8.01
CA THR A 150 -29.47 -16.23 7.09
C THR A 150 -29.94 -16.02 5.66
N LYS A 151 -29.27 -15.09 4.96
CA LYS A 151 -29.52 -14.83 3.55
C LYS A 151 -28.82 -15.91 2.70
N VAL A 152 -29.59 -16.71 1.97
CA VAL A 152 -29.06 -17.67 0.98
C VAL A 152 -29.17 -17.07 -0.42
N ASN A 153 -28.03 -16.75 -1.05
CA ASN A 153 -28.00 -16.22 -2.42
C ASN A 153 -28.25 -17.35 -3.43
N ARG A 154 -29.30 -17.24 -4.26
CA ARG A 154 -29.61 -18.21 -5.33
C ARG A 154 -28.78 -18.02 -6.59
N PHE A 155 -28.33 -16.80 -6.86
CA PHE A 155 -27.51 -16.45 -8.03
C PHE A 155 -26.49 -15.38 -7.66
N ALA A 156 -25.24 -15.58 -8.09
CA ALA A 156 -24.08 -14.71 -7.86
C ALA A 156 -23.76 -14.43 -6.38
N SER A 157 -22.50 -14.06 -6.11
CA SER A 157 -22.07 -13.59 -4.78
C SER A 157 -22.26 -12.09 -4.65
N ASP A 158 -22.46 -11.58 -3.44
CA ASP A 158 -22.49 -10.13 -3.14
C ASP A 158 -21.16 -9.39 -3.47
N GLY A 159 -20.12 -10.14 -3.86
CA GLY A 159 -18.86 -9.61 -4.36
C GLY A 159 -17.93 -9.10 -3.25
N LYS A 160 -16.67 -8.81 -3.62
CA LYS A 160 -15.68 -8.21 -2.73
C LYS A 160 -15.48 -6.74 -3.11
N ALA A 161 -15.71 -5.85 -2.16
CA ALA A 161 -15.29 -4.46 -2.29
C ALA A 161 -13.86 -4.29 -1.77
N TYR A 162 -13.03 -3.57 -2.52
CA TYR A 162 -11.66 -3.23 -2.12
C TYR A 162 -11.55 -1.77 -1.70
N ALA A 163 -10.59 -1.50 -0.83
CA ALA A 163 -10.16 -0.15 -0.49
C ALA A 163 -8.65 -0.07 -0.33
N TRP A 164 -8.14 1.16 -0.29
CA TRP A 164 -6.75 1.46 -0.01
C TRP A 164 -6.64 2.09 1.38
N LYS A 165 -5.73 1.56 2.20
CA LYS A 165 -5.40 2.12 3.52
C LYS A 165 -3.90 2.08 3.76
N LEU A 166 -3.44 2.88 4.71
CA LEU A 166 -2.08 2.68 5.23
C LEU A 166 -2.06 1.47 6.18
N PRO A 167 -0.97 0.70 6.27
CA PRO A 167 -0.89 -0.50 7.11
C PRO A 167 -1.30 -0.23 8.57
N HIS A 168 -0.85 0.89 9.13
CA HIS A 168 -1.06 1.30 10.52
C HIS A 168 -2.36 2.08 10.75
N GLU A 169 -3.17 2.31 9.71
CA GLU A 169 -4.44 3.01 9.85
C GLU A 169 -5.52 2.06 10.38
N GLU A 170 -6.23 2.52 11.41
CA GLU A 170 -7.42 1.88 11.93
C GLU A 170 -8.56 1.82 10.89
N LEU A 171 -9.50 0.90 11.11
CA LEU A 171 -10.64 0.73 10.22
C LEU A 171 -11.67 1.84 10.46
N ASN A 172 -11.62 2.84 9.61
CA ASN A 172 -12.64 3.90 9.51
C ASN A 172 -13.92 3.39 8.81
N SER A 173 -15.02 4.13 8.92
CA SER A 173 -16.31 3.80 8.27
C SER A 173 -16.18 3.54 6.76
N ARG A 174 -15.33 4.31 6.07
CA ARG A 174 -15.03 4.14 4.63
C ARG A 174 -14.35 2.82 4.28
N HIS A 175 -13.66 2.21 5.25
CA HIS A 175 -12.97 0.93 5.13
C HIS A 175 -13.90 -0.27 5.32
N VAL A 176 -15.16 -0.04 5.68
CA VAL A 176 -16.14 -1.08 5.96
C VAL A 176 -17.22 -1.06 4.89
N GLN A 177 -17.65 -2.24 4.45
CA GLN A 177 -18.86 -2.37 3.65
C GLN A 177 -20.02 -2.56 4.61
N GLN A 178 -20.91 -1.56 4.66
CA GLN A 178 -22.08 -1.64 5.50
C GLN A 178 -23.09 -2.62 4.90
N THR A 179 -23.56 -3.56 5.72
CA THR A 179 -24.67 -4.45 5.39
C THR A 179 -25.91 -3.99 6.12
N VAL A 180 -27.04 -3.92 5.40
CA VAL A 180 -28.35 -3.70 6.02
C VAL A 180 -28.83 -5.07 6.47
N SER A 181 -28.82 -5.30 7.79
CA SER A 181 -29.59 -6.39 8.36
C SER A 181 -31.05 -5.99 8.30
N TYR A 182 -31.89 -6.77 7.61
CA TYR A 182 -33.34 -6.66 7.75
C TYR A 182 -33.65 -6.98 9.22
N LEU A 183 -34.00 -5.95 10.00
CA LEU A 183 -34.58 -6.16 11.32
C LEU A 183 -36.09 -6.15 11.10
N PRO A 184 -36.82 -7.23 11.41
CA PRO A 184 -38.27 -7.19 11.43
C PRO A 184 -38.74 -6.08 12.36
N HIS A 185 -39.80 -5.39 11.97
CA HIS A 185 -40.47 -4.36 12.76
C HIS A 185 -41.07 -4.92 14.05
#